data_AF-A0A4R2ZXE4-F1
#
_entry.id   AF-A0A4R2ZXE4-F1
#
_cell.length_a   1.000
_cell.length_b   1.000
_cell.length_c   1.000
_cell.angle_alpha   90.00
_cell.angle_beta   90.00
_cell.angle_gamma   90.00
#
_symmetry.space_group_name_H-M   'P 1'
#
loop_
_entity.id
_entity.type
_entity.pdbx_description
1 polymer ?
#
loop_
_entity_poly.entity_id
_entity_poly.type
_entity_poly.pdbx_seq_one_letter_code
_entity_poly.pdbx_strand_id
1 'polypeptide(L)'
;MDGKMIVLLATDLELVEINQRLEVLFPKVRDFFKDTPCTDPSKWGVITLRKDCEFIPIAITDTPNFRTFAEMEQQYSSLNAAKLWLTQGMGCQSVNPNSSKNVVCVDGKASIKL
;
A
#
# COMPACT_ATOMS: atom_id res chain seq x y z
N MET A 1 -23.08 -4.36 -25.99
CA MET A 1 -21.73 -4.85 -25.65
C MET A 1 -21.67 -4.93 -24.14
N ASP A 2 -22.08 -6.07 -23.59
CA ASP A 2 -22.10 -6.34 -22.15
C ASP A 2 -20.68 -6.63 -21.67
N GLY A 3 -20.00 -5.59 -21.21
CA GLY A 3 -18.74 -5.70 -20.49
C GLY A 3 -19.00 -6.26 -19.10
N LYS A 4 -19.18 -7.59 -19.01
CA LYS A 4 -19.26 -8.30 -17.74
C LYS A 4 -17.89 -8.17 -17.07
N MET A 5 -17.75 -7.18 -16.19
CA MET A 5 -16.59 -7.01 -15.34
C MET A 5 -16.49 -8.27 -14.48
N ILE A 6 -15.63 -9.21 -14.85
CA ILE A 6 -15.36 -10.38 -14.03
C ILE A 6 -14.59 -9.85 -12.82
N VAL A 7 -15.28 -9.75 -11.69
CA VAL A 7 -14.62 -9.61 -10.39
C VAL A 7 -13.95 -10.96 -10.13
N LEU A 8 -12.75 -11.16 -10.67
CA LEU A 8 -11.89 -12.26 -10.25
C LEU A 8 -11.61 -12.02 -8.77
N LEU A 9 -12.04 -12.93 -7.91
CA LEU A 9 -11.63 -12.87 -6.51
C LEU A 9 -10.11 -13.04 -6.50
N ALA A 10 -9.41 -12.36 -5.59
CA ALA A 10 -7.95 -12.47 -5.50
C ALA A 10 -7.47 -13.92 -5.27
N THR A 11 -8.37 -14.81 -4.82
CA THR A 11 -8.16 -16.26 -4.65
C THR A 11 -8.21 -17.06 -5.95
N ASP A 12 -8.79 -16.51 -7.02
CA ASP A 12 -8.90 -17.18 -8.33
C ASP A 12 -7.65 -16.93 -9.20
N LEU A 13 -6.76 -16.04 -8.75
CA LEU A 13 -5.53 -15.70 -9.45
C LEU A 13 -4.40 -16.65 -9.08
N GLU A 14 -3.60 -17.05 -10.07
CA GLU A 14 -2.37 -17.80 -9.82
C GLU A 14 -1.31 -16.91 -9.15
N LEU A 15 -0.39 -17.53 -8.41
CA LEU A 15 0.67 -16.82 -7.69
C LEU A 15 1.51 -15.90 -8.60
N VAL A 16 1.78 -16.31 -9.84
CA VAL A 16 2.51 -15.51 -10.83
C VAL A 16 1.73 -14.23 -11.17
N GLU A 17 0.43 -14.34 -11.39
CA GLU A 17 -0.43 -13.22 -11.75
C GLU A 17 -0.58 -12.24 -10.58
N ILE A 18 -0.70 -12.76 -9.35
CA ILE A 18 -0.71 -11.95 -8.12
C ILE A 18 0.60 -11.16 -7.99
N ASN A 19 1.75 -11.82 -8.17
CA ASN A 19 3.05 -11.16 -8.08
C ASN A 19 3.20 -10.03 -9.11
N GLN A 20 2.83 -10.27 -10.36
CA GLN A 20 2.86 -9.24 -11.41
C GLN A 20 1.99 -8.02 -11.07
N ARG A 21 0.76 -8.26 -10.58
CA ARG A 21 -0.15 -7.18 -10.18
C ARG A 21 0.38 -6.40 -8.98
N LEU A 22 0.95 -7.08 -7.98
CA LEU A 22 1.59 -6.45 -6.82
C LEU A 22 2.77 -5.57 -7.23
N GLU A 23 3.62 -6.03 -8.16
CA GLU A 23 4.76 -5.25 -8.67
C GLU A 23 4.32 -3.95 -9.36
N VAL A 24 3.21 -3.99 -10.11
CA VAL A 24 2.66 -2.80 -10.78
C VAL A 24 1.97 -1.85 -9.79
N LEU A 25 1.27 -2.39 -8.78
CA LEU A 25 0.43 -1.61 -7.89
C LEU A 25 1.23 -0.98 -6.73
N PHE A 26 2.25 -1.67 -6.21
CA PHE A 26 3.08 -1.20 -5.12
C PHE A 26 3.62 0.23 -5.30
N PRO A 27 4.33 0.57 -6.40
CA PRO A 27 4.86 1.93 -6.58
C PRO A 27 3.74 2.97 -6.67
N LYS A 28 2.57 2.62 -7.21
CA LYS A 28 1.42 3.54 -7.31
C LYS A 28 0.85 3.90 -5.93
N VAL A 29 0.73 2.92 -5.04
CA VAL A 29 0.25 3.16 -3.66
C VAL A 29 1.31 3.89 -2.84
N ARG A 30 2.58 3.45 -2.91
CA ARG A 30 3.72 4.06 -2.20
C ARG A 30 3.90 5.53 -2.54
N ASP A 31 3.83 5.86 -3.83
CA ASP A 31 4.18 7.19 -4.33
C ASP A 31 2.99 8.12 -4.47
N PHE A 32 1.77 7.69 -4.12
CA PHE A 32 0.54 8.43 -4.41
C PHE A 32 0.58 9.89 -3.92
N PHE A 33 1.13 10.11 -2.72
CA PHE A 33 1.20 11.43 -2.09
C PHE A 33 2.59 12.09 -2.19
N LYS A 34 3.56 11.50 -2.93
CA LYS A 34 4.97 11.97 -2.93
C LYS A 34 5.14 13.44 -3.36
N ASP A 35 4.25 13.89 -4.25
CA ASP A 35 4.26 15.23 -4.84
C ASP A 35 3.27 16.17 -4.13
N THR A 36 2.57 15.69 -3.10
CA THR A 36 1.68 16.53 -2.28
C THR A 36 2.53 17.39 -1.33
N PRO A 37 2.40 18.73 -1.35
CA PRO A 37 3.16 19.60 -0.48
C PRO A 37 2.91 19.31 1.01
N CYS A 38 3.98 19.28 1.79
CA CYS A 38 3.95 19.14 3.24
C CYS A 38 4.35 20.47 3.88
N THR A 39 3.37 21.18 4.44
CA THR A 39 3.59 22.40 5.23
C THR A 39 3.20 22.23 6.70
N ASP A 40 2.39 21.22 7.00
CA ASP A 40 1.89 20.92 8.34
C ASP A 40 1.90 19.40 8.53
N PRO A 41 2.85 18.83 9.30
CA PRO A 41 2.96 17.39 9.49
C PRO A 41 1.77 16.79 10.26
N SER A 42 0.99 17.60 10.99
CA SER A 42 -0.16 17.09 11.76
C SER A 42 -1.33 16.61 10.86
N LYS A 43 -1.32 17.01 9.58
CA LYS A 43 -2.29 16.59 8.56
C LYS A 43 -1.90 15.29 7.85
N TRP A 44 -0.76 14.72 8.22
CA TRP A 44 -0.24 13.50 7.61
C TRP A 44 -0.35 12.33 8.56
N GLY A 45 -0.80 11.20 8.05
CA GLY A 45 -0.78 9.91 8.72
C GLY A 45 0.35 9.03 8.20
N VAL A 46 0.64 7.96 8.93
CA VAL A 46 1.48 6.88 8.46
C VAL A 46 0.64 5.60 8.40
N ILE A 47 0.61 4.97 7.23
CA ILE A 47 0.15 3.58 7.10
C ILE A 47 1.34 2.68 6.83
N THR A 48 1.17 1.38 6.98
CA THR A 48 2.21 0.40 6.67
C THR A 48 1.68 -0.60 5.66
N LEU A 49 2.36 -0.72 4.52
CA LEU A 49 2.13 -1.82 3.59
C LEU A 49 3.11 -2.95 3.87
N ARG A 50 2.68 -4.17 3.57
CA ARG A 50 3.56 -5.32 3.59
C ARG A 50 4.05 -5.63 2.17
N LYS A 51 5.35 -5.83 1.97
CA LYS A 51 5.93 -6.27 0.69
C LYS A 51 7.01 -7.31 0.97
N ASP A 52 6.85 -8.53 0.45
CA ASP A 52 7.85 -9.60 0.56
C ASP A 52 8.42 -9.79 1.99
N CYS A 53 7.52 -9.85 2.98
CA CYS A 53 7.80 -9.89 4.43
C CYS A 53 8.27 -8.59 5.10
N GLU A 54 8.54 -7.53 4.36
CA GLU A 54 8.94 -6.23 4.92
C GLU A 54 7.74 -5.32 5.18
N PHE A 55 7.86 -4.49 6.22
CA PHE A 55 6.90 -3.44 6.55
C PHE A 55 7.40 -2.12 5.98
N ILE A 56 6.67 -1.59 4.99
CA ILE A 56 6.99 -0.35 4.30
C ILE A 56 6.03 0.73 4.78
N PRO A 57 6.51 1.71 5.58
CA PRO A 57 5.68 2.82 5.99
C PRO A 57 5.48 3.81 4.83
N ILE A 58 4.29 4.39 4.73
CA ILE A 58 3.91 5.36 3.70
C ILE A 58 3.21 6.54 4.38
N ALA A 59 3.62 7.75 4.01
CA ALA A 59 2.97 8.98 4.45
C ALA A 59 1.71 9.22 3.60
N ILE A 60 0.59 9.43 4.26
CA ILE A 60 -0.71 9.69 3.61
C ILE A 60 -1.30 10.99 4.13
N THR A 61 -2.12 11.65 3.32
CA THR A 61 -2.82 12.86 3.72
C THR A 61 -4.14 12.99 2.96
N ASP A 62 -5.07 13.76 3.50
CA ASP A 62 -6.36 13.98 2.85
C ASP A 62 -6.19 14.82 1.58
N THR A 63 -6.69 14.30 0.46
CA THR A 63 -6.73 14.99 -0.83
C THR A 63 -8.06 14.71 -1.51
N PRO A 64 -8.49 15.53 -2.50
CA PRO A 64 -9.71 15.23 -3.27
C PRO A 64 -9.71 13.84 -3.93
N ASN A 65 -8.53 13.29 -4.23
CA ASN A 65 -8.37 11.98 -4.88
C ASN A 65 -8.07 10.85 -3.87
N PHE A 66 -8.26 11.08 -2.57
CA PHE A 66 -8.00 10.08 -1.53
C PHE A 66 -8.74 8.77 -1.77
N ARG A 67 -9.97 8.84 -2.33
CA ARG A 67 -10.73 7.64 -2.69
C ARG A 67 -9.99 6.75 -3.70
N THR A 68 -9.33 7.33 -4.70
CA THR A 68 -8.52 6.59 -5.67
C THR A 68 -7.35 5.90 -5.00
N PHE A 69 -6.71 6.57 -4.03
CA PHE A 69 -5.68 5.95 -3.20
C PHE A 69 -6.25 4.76 -2.41
N ALA A 70 -7.36 4.95 -1.71
CA ALA A 70 -7.98 3.91 -0.88
C ALA A 70 -8.37 2.67 -1.71
N GLU A 71 -8.88 2.86 -2.93
CA GLU A 71 -9.22 1.76 -3.84
C GLU A 71 -7.96 0.98 -4.28
N MET A 72 -6.85 1.67 -4.58
CA MET A 72 -5.58 1.01 -4.92
C MET A 72 -4.93 0.31 -3.72
N GLU A 73 -4.97 0.94 -2.54
CA GLU A 73 -4.48 0.34 -1.30
C GLU A 73 -5.26 -0.94 -0.96
N GLN A 74 -6.60 -0.89 -1.04
CA GLN A 74 -7.44 -2.05 -0.78
C GLN A 74 -7.16 -3.20 -1.77
N GLN A 75 -6.97 -2.89 -3.06
CA GLN A 75 -6.59 -3.88 -4.07
C GLN A 75 -5.23 -4.50 -3.74
N TYR A 76 -4.25 -3.69 -3.38
CA TYR A 76 -2.91 -4.16 -3.00
C TYR A 76 -2.98 -5.08 -1.77
N SER A 77 -3.67 -4.65 -0.72
CA SER A 77 -3.85 -5.41 0.51
C SER A 77 -4.56 -6.74 0.28
N SER A 78 -5.57 -6.77 -0.60
CA SER A 78 -6.28 -8.00 -0.99
C SER A 78 -5.38 -8.99 -1.75
N LEU A 79 -4.61 -8.50 -2.73
CA LEU A 79 -3.66 -9.33 -3.49
C LEU A 79 -2.56 -9.89 -2.58
N ASN A 80 -2.07 -9.09 -1.64
CA ASN A 80 -1.02 -9.51 -0.73
C ASN A 80 -1.54 -10.54 0.30
N ALA A 81 -2.79 -10.41 0.74
CA ALA A 81 -3.45 -11.43 1.56
C ALA A 81 -3.61 -12.76 0.81
N ALA A 82 -4.00 -12.71 -0.47
CA ALA A 82 -4.08 -13.90 -1.32
C ALA A 82 -2.71 -14.56 -1.54
N LYS A 83 -1.66 -13.76 -1.82
CA LYS A 83 -0.27 -14.25 -1.90
C LYS A 83 0.11 -14.99 -0.62
N LEU A 84 -0.10 -14.38 0.55
CA LEU A 84 0.22 -15.00 1.84
C LEU A 84 -0.53 -16.31 2.05
N TRP A 85 -1.80 -16.39 1.67
CA TRP A 85 -2.58 -17.62 1.79
C TRP A 85 -2.02 -18.74 0.90
N LEU A 86 -1.75 -18.44 -0.37
CA LEU A 86 -1.17 -19.41 -1.32
C LEU A 86 0.22 -19.89 -0.92
N THR A 87 1.03 -19.02 -0.31
CA THR A 87 2.38 -19.36 0.13
C THR A 87 2.43 -19.84 1.59
N GLN A 88 1.28 -20.18 2.20
CA GLN A 88 1.15 -20.64 3.59
C GLN A 88 1.86 -19.72 4.61
N GLY A 89 1.83 -18.41 4.36
CA GLY A 89 2.34 -17.40 5.27
C GLY A 89 3.86 -17.25 5.35
N MET A 90 4.66 -17.95 4.51
CA MET A 90 6.12 -17.82 4.33
C MET A 90 6.87 -17.18 5.51
N GLY A 91 6.83 -17.74 6.73
CA GLY A 91 7.66 -17.33 7.88
C GLY A 91 7.74 -15.83 8.21
N CYS A 92 6.93 -14.97 7.60
CA CYS A 92 7.11 -13.53 7.66
C CYS A 92 6.64 -13.06 9.04
N GLN A 93 7.40 -12.14 9.66
CA GLN A 93 7.00 -11.57 10.96
C GLN A 93 5.59 -10.98 10.89
N SER A 94 4.71 -11.40 11.80
CA SER A 94 3.32 -10.92 11.87
C SER A 94 3.19 -9.54 12.52
N VAL A 95 4.24 -9.08 13.20
CA VAL A 95 4.27 -7.82 13.94
C VAL A 95 5.33 -6.91 13.32
N ASN A 96 4.97 -5.64 13.10
CA ASN A 96 5.93 -4.62 12.70
C ASN A 96 6.76 -4.18 13.92
N PRO A 97 8.07 -4.51 14.01
CA PRO A 97 8.90 -4.11 15.15
C PRO A 97 9.19 -2.60 15.16
N ASN A 98 9.08 -1.93 14.00
CA ASN A 98 9.39 -0.51 13.83
C ASN A 98 8.13 0.23 13.39
N SER A 99 7.19 0.40 14.33
CA SER A 99 6.01 1.22 14.06
C SER A 99 6.45 2.67 13.88
N SER A 100 6.54 3.14 12.63
CA SER A 100 6.81 4.55 12.34
C SER A 100 5.71 5.40 12.95
N LYS A 101 6.08 6.34 13.82
CA LYS A 101 5.09 7.08 14.62
C LYS A 101 4.72 8.44 14.05
N ASN A 102 5.61 9.05 13.26
CA ASN A 102 5.44 10.45 12.86
C ASN A 102 5.91 10.75 11.43
N VAL A 103 5.24 11.72 10.81
CA VAL A 103 5.66 12.41 9.58
C VAL A 103 6.31 13.74 9.95
N VAL A 104 7.34 14.13 9.23
CA VAL A 104 7.95 15.46 9.27
C VAL A 104 7.94 16.07 7.87
N CYS A 105 7.79 17.39 7.78
CA CYS A 105 7.95 18.09 6.50
C CYS A 105 9.42 18.53 6.37
N VAL A 106 10.12 18.04 5.36
CA VAL A 106 11.50 18.42 5.02
C VAL A 106 11.48 18.94 3.58
N ASP A 107 11.94 20.17 3.38
CA ASP A 107 11.97 20.84 2.07
C ASP A 107 10.61 20.81 1.34
N GLY A 108 9.51 20.98 2.09
CA GLY A 108 8.15 20.96 1.57
C GLY A 108 7.62 19.57 1.20
N LYS A 109 8.33 18.48 1.55
CA LYS A 109 7.94 17.10 1.30
C LYS A 109 7.75 16.32 2.58
N ALA A 110 6.77 15.42 2.59
CA ALA A 110 6.54 14.53 3.71
C ALA A 110 7.66 13.47 3.77
N SER A 111 8.26 13.32 4.95
CA SER A 111 9.26 12.29 5.27
C SER A 111 8.82 11.54 6.52
N ILE A 112 8.99 10.22 6.53
CA ILE A 112 8.64 9.38 7.69
C ILE A 112 9.87 9.25 8.59
N LYS A 113 9.68 9.50 9.89
CA LYS A 113 10.71 9.23 10.89
C LYS A 113 10.55 7.77 11.38
N LEU A 114 11.50 6.92 10.99
CA LEU A 114 11.62 5.54 11.45
C LEU A 114 12.11 5.49 12.90
#